data_AF-A0A1V0JFJ1-F1
#
_entry.id   AF-A0A1V0JFJ1-F1
#
_cell.length_a   1.000
_cell.length_b   1.000
_cell.length_c   1.000
_cell.angle_alpha   90.00
_cell.angle_beta   90.00
_cell.angle_gamma   90.00
#
_symmetry.space_group_name_H-M   'P 1'
#
loop_
_entity.id
_entity.type
_entity.pdbx_description
1 polymer ?
#
loop_
_entity_poly.entity_id
_entity_poly.type
_entity_poly.pdbx_seq_one_letter_code
_entity_poly.pdbx_strand_id
1 'polypeptide(L)'
;EVEPASEIVKRFSTGAMSYGSISIEAHQTLAIAMNRIGGESNTGEGGEDPERLYDPERRSAIKQVASGRFGVTSEYLVNADDIQIKMAQEAKPGEGGQLPGSKVYPWVAKTRHSTPGVGLISPPPHHDIYSIEDLKQLIHDLKCVNPRARIHVKLVAETGVGTVAAGVSKAKADVVLISGHDGGTGAAPLTSIKHAGGPWELGLAEAQQTLLLNGLRDRIVVQCDGQLKTGRDVVVAALLGAEEFG
;
A
#
# COMPACT_ATOMS: atom_id res chain seq x y z
N GLU A 1 -16.87 -15.59 24.04
CA GLU A 1 -16.15 -14.41 24.56
C GLU A 1 -15.46 -13.72 23.38
N VAL A 2 -15.18 -12.42 23.48
CA VAL A 2 -14.58 -11.64 22.38
C VAL A 2 -13.06 -11.79 22.41
N GLU A 3 -12.43 -11.84 21.24
CA GLU A 3 -10.97 -11.83 21.09
C GLU A 3 -10.35 -10.58 21.77
N PRO A 4 -9.18 -10.69 22.43
CA PRO A 4 -8.53 -9.54 23.06
C PRO A 4 -8.14 -8.45 22.05
N ALA A 5 -8.19 -7.19 22.49
CA ALA A 5 -7.77 -6.05 21.66
C ALA A 5 -6.33 -6.19 21.14
N SER A 6 -5.42 -6.78 21.93
CA SER A 6 -4.02 -7.03 21.55
C SER A 6 -3.84 -7.95 20.35
N GLU A 7 -4.83 -8.80 20.05
CA GLU A 7 -4.81 -9.64 18.85
C GLU A 7 -5.55 -8.98 17.68
N ILE A 8 -6.61 -8.22 17.97
CA ILE A 8 -7.36 -7.48 16.94
C ILE A 8 -6.46 -6.44 16.26
N VAL A 9 -5.68 -5.67 17.01
CA VAL A 9 -4.81 -4.60 16.45
C VAL A 9 -3.74 -5.09 15.50
N LYS A 10 -3.38 -6.39 15.52
CA LYS A 10 -2.40 -6.97 14.59
C LYS A 10 -2.92 -7.02 13.15
N ARG A 11 -4.24 -6.90 12.96
CA ARG A 11 -4.90 -6.83 11.65
C ARG A 11 -4.93 -5.40 11.11
N PHE A 12 -4.42 -4.43 11.86
CA PHE A 12 -4.42 -3.02 11.47
C PHE A 12 -3.06 -2.59 10.94
N SER A 13 -3.11 -1.83 9.87
CA SER A 13 -1.96 -1.14 9.30
C SER A 13 -2.24 0.35 9.20
N THR A 14 -1.21 1.19 9.23
CA THR A 14 -1.39 2.60 8.84
C THR A 14 -1.31 2.72 7.32
N GLY A 15 -2.19 3.52 6.74
CA GLY A 15 -2.13 3.87 5.32
C GLY A 15 -0.74 4.36 4.83
N ALA A 16 -0.46 4.10 3.56
CA ALA A 16 0.82 4.37 2.93
C ALA A 16 1.05 5.88 2.67
N MET A 17 1.72 6.56 3.60
CA MET A 17 1.97 8.01 3.52
C MET A 17 3.47 8.32 3.37
N SER A 18 3.88 8.79 2.19
CA SER A 18 5.30 8.96 1.88
C SER A 18 6.03 9.97 2.77
N TYR A 19 7.27 9.66 3.13
CA TYR A 19 8.21 10.65 3.62
C TYR A 19 8.43 11.75 2.56
N GLY A 20 8.25 13.01 2.98
CA GLY A 20 8.16 14.17 2.09
C GLY A 20 6.71 14.65 1.92
N SER A 21 5.73 13.76 1.87
CA SER A 21 4.32 14.15 2.03
C SER A 21 4.02 14.51 3.48
N ILE A 22 4.44 13.65 4.40
CA ILE A 22 4.45 13.90 5.85
C ILE A 22 5.89 14.12 6.33
N SER A 23 6.03 14.74 7.51
CA SER A 23 7.34 14.98 8.13
C SER A 23 7.98 13.67 8.63
N ILE A 24 9.28 13.71 8.93
CA ILE A 24 9.97 12.52 9.46
C ILE A 24 9.45 12.16 10.85
N GLU A 25 9.08 13.16 11.65
CA GLU A 25 8.50 12.99 12.99
C GLU A 25 7.16 12.26 12.90
N ALA A 26 6.28 12.67 11.99
CA ALA A 26 5.00 12.01 11.77
C ALA A 26 5.21 10.57 11.24
N HIS A 27 6.09 10.40 10.26
CA HIS A 27 6.36 9.09 9.66
C HIS A 27 6.95 8.10 10.67
N GLN A 28 7.90 8.53 11.50
CA GLN A 28 8.48 7.68 12.55
C GLN A 28 7.49 7.43 13.68
N THR A 29 6.67 8.42 14.05
CA THR A 29 5.66 8.24 15.10
C THR A 29 4.69 7.12 14.75
N LEU A 30 4.24 7.05 13.49
CA LEU A 30 3.38 5.97 13.01
C LEU A 30 4.09 4.61 13.09
N ALA A 31 5.34 4.53 12.64
CA ALA A 31 6.11 3.28 12.70
C ALA A 31 6.30 2.79 14.14
N ILE A 32 6.74 3.67 15.04
CA ILE A 32 6.93 3.36 16.46
C ILE A 32 5.62 2.89 17.09
N ALA A 33 4.50 3.58 16.82
CA ALA A 33 3.21 3.21 17.36
C ALA A 33 2.79 1.79 16.92
N MET A 34 2.86 1.50 15.63
CA MET A 34 2.43 0.22 15.08
C MET A 34 3.34 -0.93 15.54
N ASN A 35 4.65 -0.73 15.53
CA ASN A 35 5.62 -1.72 15.99
C ASN A 35 5.43 -2.07 17.47
N ARG A 36 5.04 -1.10 18.32
CA ARG A 36 4.76 -1.33 19.75
C ARG A 36 3.47 -2.12 20.01
N ILE A 37 2.46 -1.98 19.15
CA ILE A 37 1.18 -2.69 19.30
C ILE A 37 1.10 -3.98 18.47
N GLY A 38 2.14 -4.29 17.68
CA GLY A 38 2.20 -5.47 16.82
C GLY A 38 1.34 -5.38 15.55
N GLY A 39 0.90 -4.18 15.17
CA GLY A 39 0.35 -3.93 13.85
C GLY A 39 1.44 -3.40 12.91
N GLU A 40 1.05 -2.92 11.73
CA GLU A 40 2.01 -2.61 10.67
C GLU A 40 1.97 -1.14 10.23
N SER A 41 3.12 -0.59 9.85
CA SER A 41 3.17 0.74 9.21
C SER A 41 3.77 0.64 7.82
N ASN A 42 3.38 1.57 6.94
CA ASN A 42 3.76 1.56 5.54
C ASN A 42 4.54 2.82 5.17
N THR A 43 5.65 2.65 4.45
CA THR A 43 6.55 3.75 4.05
C THR A 43 5.94 4.76 3.08
N GLY A 44 4.89 4.35 2.35
CA GLY A 44 4.49 5.05 1.13
C GLY A 44 5.59 5.06 0.07
N GLU A 45 5.39 5.88 -0.97
CA GLU A 45 6.26 5.94 -2.15
C GLU A 45 7.58 6.71 -1.94
N GLY A 46 7.94 7.05 -0.70
CA GLY A 46 9.00 8.02 -0.42
C GLY A 46 10.40 7.45 -0.24
N GLY A 47 10.52 6.12 -0.18
CA GLY A 47 11.67 5.45 0.41
C GLY A 47 11.68 5.57 1.93
N GLU A 48 12.69 4.97 2.55
CA GLU A 48 12.92 5.04 3.99
C GLU A 48 14.41 5.22 4.24
N ASP A 49 14.76 6.03 5.24
CA ASP A 49 16.16 6.30 5.59
C ASP A 49 16.87 4.99 6.03
N PRO A 50 18.05 4.65 5.47
CA PRO A 50 18.80 3.46 5.84
C PRO A 50 19.03 3.28 7.34
N GLU A 51 19.22 4.37 8.10
CA GLU A 51 19.41 4.27 9.56
C GLU A 51 18.19 3.69 10.28
N ARG A 52 16.98 3.87 9.72
CA ARG A 52 15.74 3.30 10.26
C ARG A 52 15.58 1.82 9.92
N LEU A 53 16.18 1.34 8.84
CA LEU A 53 15.99 -0.03 8.37
C LEU A 53 16.50 -1.06 9.39
N TYR A 54 17.52 -0.69 10.16
CA TYR A 54 18.15 -1.52 11.18
C TYR A 54 17.66 -1.24 12.61
N ASP A 55 16.66 -0.38 12.77
CA ASP A 55 16.05 -0.05 14.04
C ASP A 55 14.63 -0.63 14.09
N PRO A 56 14.41 -1.78 14.76
CA PRO A 56 13.10 -2.43 14.82
C PRO A 56 11.99 -1.55 15.39
N GLU A 57 12.32 -0.53 16.18
CA GLU A 57 11.31 0.38 16.73
C GLU A 57 10.87 1.41 15.68
N ARG A 58 11.78 1.91 14.83
CA ARG A 58 11.51 3.00 13.88
C ARG A 58 11.28 2.56 12.43
N ARG A 59 11.58 1.30 12.10
CA ARG A 59 11.40 0.70 10.77
C ARG A 59 9.93 0.50 10.44
N SER A 60 9.49 0.90 9.25
CA SER A 60 8.15 0.52 8.77
C SER A 60 8.09 -0.95 8.34
N ALA A 61 7.10 -1.71 8.78
CA ALA A 61 6.97 -3.13 8.42
C ALA A 61 6.71 -3.33 6.91
N ILE A 62 5.86 -2.49 6.32
CA ILE A 62 5.46 -2.54 4.92
C ILE A 62 6.29 -1.55 4.10
N LYS A 63 6.96 -2.04 3.06
CA LYS A 63 7.76 -1.27 2.12
C LYS A 63 7.03 -1.13 0.79
N GLN A 64 6.73 0.09 0.36
CA GLN A 64 6.05 0.29 -0.91
C GLN A 64 7.02 0.30 -2.11
N VAL A 65 6.59 -0.31 -3.20
CA VAL A 65 7.19 -0.24 -4.54
C VAL A 65 6.15 0.39 -5.46
N ALA A 66 6.37 1.67 -5.80
CA ALA A 66 5.50 2.44 -6.68
C ALA A 66 6.22 2.83 -7.99
N SER A 67 5.50 3.36 -8.97
CA SER A 67 5.99 3.62 -10.33
C SER A 67 7.30 4.42 -10.40
N GLY A 68 7.51 5.40 -9.51
CA GLY A 68 8.74 6.20 -9.47
C GLY A 68 9.96 5.48 -8.89
N ARG A 69 9.80 4.32 -8.24
CA ARG A 69 10.85 3.54 -7.56
C ARG A 69 11.73 4.36 -6.60
N PHE A 70 11.21 5.47 -6.07
CA PHE A 70 11.97 6.33 -5.17
C PHE A 70 12.39 5.56 -3.90
N GLY A 71 13.68 5.56 -3.63
CA GLY A 71 14.27 4.90 -2.46
C GLY A 71 14.17 3.38 -2.46
N VAL A 72 13.75 2.75 -3.57
CA VAL A 72 13.71 1.29 -3.68
C VAL A 72 15.11 0.76 -3.96
N THR A 73 15.74 0.20 -2.93
CA THR A 73 17.06 -0.45 -2.99
C THR A 73 16.96 -1.88 -2.48
N SER A 74 17.98 -2.72 -2.74
CA SER A 74 18.03 -4.07 -2.18
C SER A 74 17.98 -4.04 -0.64
N GLU A 75 18.71 -3.12 0.00
CA GLU A 75 18.72 -2.93 1.45
C GLU A 75 17.33 -2.57 2.00
N TYR A 76 16.61 -1.70 1.30
CA TYR A 76 15.23 -1.34 1.63
C TYR A 76 14.28 -2.55 1.56
N LEU A 77 14.39 -3.36 0.49
CA LEU A 77 13.52 -4.51 0.25
C LEU A 77 13.78 -5.69 1.21
N VAL A 78 15.04 -5.99 1.55
CA VAL A 78 15.37 -7.09 2.48
C VAL A 78 14.99 -6.81 3.93
N ASN A 79 14.79 -5.53 4.27
CA ASN A 79 14.31 -5.07 5.58
C ASN A 79 12.78 -4.90 5.64
N ALA A 80 12.04 -5.41 4.66
CA ALA A 80 10.59 -5.46 4.65
C ALA A 80 10.07 -6.74 5.35
N ASP A 81 8.99 -6.60 6.11
CA ASP A 81 8.17 -7.76 6.48
C ASP A 81 7.15 -8.01 5.36
N ASP A 82 6.58 -6.94 4.80
CA ASP A 82 5.73 -6.98 3.60
C ASP A 82 6.19 -5.96 2.55
N ILE A 83 6.06 -6.31 1.28
CA ILE A 83 6.36 -5.43 0.15
C ILE A 83 5.07 -5.14 -0.62
N GLN A 84 4.68 -3.87 -0.74
CA GLN A 84 3.45 -3.46 -1.40
C GLN A 84 3.72 -2.87 -2.78
N ILE A 85 3.31 -3.57 -3.83
CA ILE A 85 3.22 -3.05 -5.20
C ILE A 85 2.01 -2.12 -5.25
N LYS A 86 2.25 -0.84 -5.52
CA LYS A 86 1.20 0.18 -5.60
C LYS A 86 0.74 0.37 -7.04
N MET A 87 -0.32 -0.32 -7.45
CA MET A 87 -0.89 -0.12 -8.78
C MET A 87 -1.60 1.22 -8.89
N ALA A 88 -2.32 1.62 -7.84
CA ALA A 88 -3.09 2.86 -7.80
C ALA A 88 -3.27 3.37 -6.35
N GLN A 89 -3.82 4.58 -6.21
CA GLN A 89 -4.30 5.12 -4.93
C GLN A 89 -5.67 5.78 -5.07
N GLU A 90 -6.41 5.82 -3.96
CA GLU A 90 -7.80 6.29 -3.87
C GLU A 90 -8.01 7.64 -4.57
N ALA A 91 -7.23 8.65 -4.15
CA ALA A 91 -7.47 10.03 -4.55
C ALA A 91 -7.14 10.35 -6.02
N LYS A 92 -6.43 9.44 -6.72
CA LYS A 92 -6.01 9.61 -8.12
C LYS A 92 -5.61 8.27 -8.75
N PRO A 93 -6.57 7.39 -9.03
CA PRO A 93 -6.28 6.01 -9.45
C PRO A 93 -5.53 5.91 -10.79
N GLY A 94 -5.78 6.84 -11.71
CA GLY A 94 -5.17 6.87 -13.05
C GLY A 94 -3.86 7.66 -13.15
N GLU A 95 -3.26 8.07 -12.03
CA GLU A 95 -2.10 8.96 -12.01
C GLU A 95 -1.01 8.49 -11.04
N GLY A 96 0.20 9.03 -11.21
CA GLY A 96 1.32 8.81 -10.30
C GLY A 96 1.31 9.69 -9.05
N GLY A 97 2.18 9.34 -8.09
CA GLY A 97 2.53 10.16 -6.94
C GLY A 97 2.98 11.57 -7.33
N GLN A 98 2.69 12.54 -6.48
CA GLN A 98 3.08 13.95 -6.69
C GLN A 98 3.68 14.49 -5.40
N LEU A 99 4.87 15.08 -5.50
CA LEU A 99 5.51 15.82 -4.41
C LEU A 99 6.00 17.18 -4.94
N PRO A 100 5.43 18.30 -4.47
CA PRO A 100 5.87 19.63 -4.88
C PRO A 100 7.35 19.86 -4.58
N GLY A 101 8.06 20.54 -5.47
CA GLY A 101 9.51 20.80 -5.33
C GLY A 101 9.88 21.52 -4.03
N SER A 102 9.01 22.39 -3.53
CA SER A 102 9.16 23.07 -2.23
C SER A 102 9.21 22.14 -1.02
N LYS A 103 8.78 20.88 -1.17
CA LYS A 103 8.88 19.84 -0.13
C LYS A 103 10.02 18.86 -0.37
N VAL A 104 10.74 18.99 -1.49
CA VAL A 104 11.89 18.16 -1.85
C VAL A 104 13.15 18.75 -1.23
N TYR A 105 13.17 18.76 0.11
CA TYR A 105 14.34 19.18 0.89
C TYR A 105 15.55 18.29 0.60
N PRO A 106 16.80 18.72 0.88
CA PRO A 106 18.00 17.94 0.58
C PRO A 106 17.98 16.50 1.13
N TRP A 107 17.43 16.30 2.33
CA TRP A 107 17.30 14.97 2.94
C TRP A 107 16.19 14.10 2.31
N VAL A 108 15.09 14.72 1.85
CA VAL A 108 14.04 14.01 1.09
C VAL A 108 14.60 13.58 -0.26
N ALA A 109 15.32 14.51 -0.93
CA ALA A 109 15.97 14.25 -2.20
C ALA A 109 17.02 13.13 -2.08
N LYS A 110 17.82 13.14 -1.01
CA LYS A 110 18.78 12.07 -0.69
C LYS A 110 18.09 10.71 -0.58
N THR A 111 17.00 10.61 0.19
CA THR A 111 16.25 9.35 0.36
C THR A 111 15.68 8.83 -0.96
N ARG A 112 15.26 9.74 -1.84
CA ARG A 112 14.65 9.40 -3.13
C ARG A 112 15.66 9.26 -4.28
N HIS A 113 16.93 9.54 -4.04
CA HIS A 113 17.96 9.67 -5.09
C HIS A 113 17.57 10.69 -6.17
N SER A 114 16.98 11.80 -5.75
CA SER A 114 16.48 12.86 -6.63
C SER A 114 17.20 14.20 -6.42
N THR A 115 16.83 15.21 -7.20
CA THR A 115 17.41 16.56 -7.10
C THR A 115 16.65 17.41 -6.08
N PRO A 116 17.34 18.07 -5.12
CA PRO A 116 16.69 19.00 -4.19
C PRO A 116 15.94 20.13 -4.91
N GLY A 117 14.75 20.49 -4.40
CA GLY A 117 13.92 21.58 -4.93
C GLY A 117 13.17 21.26 -6.23
N VAL A 118 13.44 20.13 -6.88
CA VAL A 118 12.76 19.73 -8.12
C VAL A 118 11.50 18.93 -7.78
N GLY A 119 10.35 19.33 -8.36
CA GLY A 119 9.10 18.61 -8.17
C GLY A 119 9.17 17.18 -8.70
N LEU A 120 8.60 16.24 -7.95
CA LEU A 120 8.57 14.82 -8.33
C LEU A 120 7.16 14.44 -8.72
N ILE A 121 6.97 14.15 -10.00
CA ILE A 121 5.74 13.59 -10.55
C ILE A 121 6.12 12.19 -11.04
N SER A 122 5.62 11.16 -10.36
CA SER A 122 5.86 9.77 -10.75
C SER A 122 5.13 9.47 -12.06
N PRO A 123 5.67 8.60 -12.92
CA PRO A 123 4.91 8.07 -14.05
C PRO A 123 3.58 7.46 -13.59
N PRO A 124 2.48 7.60 -14.34
CA PRO A 124 1.24 6.92 -13.98
C PRO A 124 1.38 5.38 -13.92
N PRO A 125 1.94 4.70 -14.94
CA PRO A 125 2.11 3.26 -14.87
C PRO A 125 3.45 2.87 -14.22
N HIS A 126 3.49 1.65 -13.67
CA HIS A 126 4.74 0.93 -13.49
C HIS A 126 5.32 0.58 -14.87
N HIS A 127 6.52 1.04 -15.19
CA HIS A 127 7.13 0.81 -16.52
C HIS A 127 7.57 -0.64 -16.77
N ASP A 128 7.47 -1.48 -15.75
CA ASP A 128 7.72 -2.92 -15.75
C ASP A 128 6.42 -3.72 -15.52
N ILE A 129 5.24 -3.09 -15.62
CA ILE A 129 3.94 -3.77 -15.53
C ILE A 129 3.00 -3.23 -16.63
N TYR A 130 2.91 -3.93 -17.75
CA TYR A 130 1.96 -3.62 -18.83
C TYR A 130 0.87 -4.68 -19.00
N SER A 131 0.95 -5.75 -18.23
CA SER A 131 0.05 -6.91 -18.29
C SER A 131 0.06 -7.67 -16.95
N ILE A 132 -0.80 -8.68 -16.81
CA ILE A 132 -0.86 -9.47 -15.58
C ILE A 132 0.36 -10.39 -15.42
N GLU A 133 0.95 -10.82 -16.52
CA GLU A 133 2.18 -11.59 -16.57
C GLU A 133 3.39 -10.76 -16.15
N ASP A 134 3.41 -9.46 -16.46
CA ASP A 134 4.44 -8.55 -15.97
C ASP A 134 4.32 -8.31 -14.46
N LEU A 135 3.08 -8.16 -13.95
CA LEU A 135 2.85 -8.09 -12.50
C LEU A 135 3.36 -9.36 -11.81
N LYS A 136 3.09 -10.54 -12.40
CA LYS A 136 3.62 -11.81 -11.90
C LYS A 136 5.15 -11.83 -11.91
N GLN A 137 5.79 -11.26 -12.92
CA GLN A 137 7.25 -11.16 -12.97
C GLN A 137 7.78 -10.27 -11.84
N LEU A 138 7.18 -9.10 -11.59
CA LEU A 138 7.60 -8.25 -10.48
C LEU A 138 7.39 -8.93 -9.13
N ILE A 139 6.27 -9.63 -8.92
CA ILE A 139 6.03 -10.42 -7.71
C ILE A 139 7.14 -11.47 -7.52
N HIS A 140 7.52 -12.17 -8.59
CA HIS A 140 8.61 -13.13 -8.57
C HIS A 140 9.94 -12.46 -8.16
N ASP A 141 10.29 -11.33 -8.78
CA ASP A 141 11.54 -10.62 -8.52
C ASP A 141 11.62 -10.14 -7.06
N LEU A 142 10.53 -9.61 -6.52
CA LEU A 142 10.47 -9.18 -5.12
C LEU A 142 10.62 -10.36 -4.15
N LYS A 143 10.01 -11.52 -4.45
CA LYS A 143 10.21 -12.75 -3.67
C LYS A 143 11.62 -13.32 -3.80
N CYS A 144 12.30 -13.10 -4.94
CA CYS A 144 13.72 -13.46 -5.08
C CYS A 144 14.63 -12.57 -4.23
N VAL A 145 14.32 -11.27 -4.13
CA VAL A 145 15.09 -10.34 -3.28
C VAL A 145 14.85 -10.59 -1.80
N ASN A 146 13.60 -10.80 -1.39
CA ASN A 146 13.23 -11.09 -0.01
C ASN A 146 12.25 -12.26 0.06
N PRO A 147 12.74 -13.51 0.21
CA PRO A 147 11.89 -14.71 0.24
C PRO A 147 10.98 -14.82 1.46
N ARG A 148 11.20 -13.98 2.49
CA ARG A 148 10.41 -13.98 3.72
C ARG A 148 9.25 -12.99 3.68
N ALA A 149 9.29 -12.01 2.77
CA ALA A 149 8.28 -10.96 2.74
C ALA A 149 7.02 -11.40 2.01
N ARG A 150 5.85 -11.00 2.53
CA ARG A 150 4.59 -11.11 1.78
C ARG A 150 4.53 -10.03 0.72
N ILE A 151 3.94 -10.34 -0.42
CA ILE A 151 3.74 -9.37 -1.51
C ILE A 151 2.29 -8.90 -1.52
N HIS A 152 2.09 -7.60 -1.26
CA HIS A 152 0.81 -6.92 -1.33
C HIS A 152 0.66 -6.28 -2.72
N VAL A 153 -0.55 -6.34 -3.29
CA VAL A 153 -0.91 -5.56 -4.47
C VAL A 153 -2.06 -4.62 -4.09
N LYS A 154 -1.78 -3.31 -4.11
CA LYS A 154 -2.77 -2.27 -3.81
C LYS A 154 -3.52 -1.88 -5.08
N LEU A 155 -4.83 -2.14 -5.08
CA LEU A 155 -5.80 -1.78 -6.12
C LEU A 155 -6.76 -0.72 -5.59
N VAL A 156 -7.44 -0.02 -6.48
CA VAL A 156 -8.56 0.87 -6.13
C VAL A 156 -9.85 0.20 -6.57
N ALA A 157 -10.89 0.31 -5.75
CA ALA A 157 -12.22 -0.16 -6.04
C ALA A 157 -12.76 0.52 -7.30
N GLU A 158 -13.17 -0.29 -8.27
CA GLU A 158 -13.88 0.08 -9.48
C GLU A 158 -14.59 -1.18 -9.98
N THR A 159 -15.66 -1.02 -10.76
CA THR A 159 -16.31 -2.15 -11.45
C THR A 159 -15.29 -2.97 -12.21
N GLY A 160 -15.21 -4.28 -11.93
CA GLY A 160 -14.26 -5.20 -12.56
C GLY A 160 -13.01 -5.48 -11.72
N VAL A 161 -12.82 -4.80 -10.58
CA VAL A 161 -11.68 -5.05 -9.67
C VAL A 161 -11.63 -6.50 -9.19
N GLY A 162 -12.76 -7.20 -9.09
CA GLY A 162 -12.77 -8.61 -8.69
C GLY A 162 -12.10 -9.53 -9.71
N THR A 163 -12.23 -9.22 -11.00
CA THR A 163 -11.53 -9.95 -12.07
C THR A 163 -10.02 -9.73 -11.98
N VAL A 164 -9.60 -8.49 -11.71
CA VAL A 164 -8.18 -8.15 -11.50
C VAL A 164 -7.64 -8.85 -10.26
N ALA A 165 -8.37 -8.86 -9.14
CA ALA A 165 -7.99 -9.55 -7.91
C ALA A 165 -7.80 -11.06 -8.11
N ALA A 166 -8.63 -11.71 -8.94
CA ALA A 166 -8.43 -13.11 -9.32
C ALA A 166 -7.12 -13.31 -10.12
N GLY A 167 -6.78 -12.37 -11.00
CA GLY A 167 -5.48 -12.33 -11.70
C GLY A 167 -4.31 -12.19 -10.71
N VAL A 168 -4.40 -11.25 -9.78
CA VAL A 168 -3.41 -11.00 -8.73
C VAL A 168 -3.14 -12.24 -7.87
N SER A 169 -4.20 -12.96 -7.46
CA SER A 169 -4.08 -14.23 -6.75
C SER A 169 -3.34 -15.29 -7.58
N LYS A 170 -3.67 -15.43 -8.88
CA LYS A 170 -2.97 -16.35 -9.80
C LYS A 170 -1.51 -15.95 -10.03
N ALA A 171 -1.21 -14.65 -9.95
CA ALA A 171 0.14 -14.08 -10.03
C ALA A 171 0.98 -14.31 -8.76
N LYS A 172 0.44 -15.00 -7.74
CA LYS A 172 1.13 -15.39 -6.50
C LYS A 172 1.42 -14.23 -5.54
N ALA A 173 0.62 -13.16 -5.60
CA ALA A 173 0.55 -12.20 -4.51
C ALA A 173 -0.04 -12.87 -3.27
N ASP A 174 0.40 -12.42 -2.10
CA ASP A 174 -0.02 -12.97 -0.81
C ASP A 174 -1.18 -12.16 -0.21
N VAL A 175 -1.26 -10.86 -0.55
CA VAL A 175 -2.32 -9.96 -0.13
C VAL A 175 -2.80 -9.10 -1.30
N VAL A 176 -4.12 -8.91 -1.43
CA VAL A 176 -4.72 -7.90 -2.30
C VAL A 176 -5.43 -6.86 -1.44
N LEU A 177 -5.03 -5.60 -1.60
CA LEU A 177 -5.66 -4.46 -0.93
C LEU A 177 -6.66 -3.80 -1.88
N ILE A 178 -7.91 -3.70 -1.44
CA ILE A 178 -8.97 -2.97 -2.13
C ILE A 178 -9.18 -1.63 -1.43
N SER A 179 -8.79 -0.55 -2.10
CA SER A 179 -8.90 0.80 -1.58
C SER A 179 -10.14 1.54 -2.11
N GLY A 180 -10.84 2.25 -1.24
CA GLY A 180 -12.00 3.08 -1.62
C GLY A 180 -11.63 4.30 -2.48
N HIS A 181 -12.61 5.10 -2.88
CA HIS A 181 -12.38 6.38 -3.58
C HIS A 181 -12.06 7.54 -2.62
N ASP A 182 -12.24 7.31 -1.32
CA ASP A 182 -12.29 8.34 -0.29
C ASP A 182 -10.97 8.52 0.46
N GLY A 183 -9.93 7.73 0.14
CA GLY A 183 -8.64 7.84 0.81
C GLY A 183 -7.92 9.19 0.62
N GLY A 184 -7.02 9.47 1.57
CA GLY A 184 -6.32 10.75 1.65
C GLY A 184 -5.21 10.90 0.62
N THR A 185 -4.79 12.14 0.36
CA THR A 185 -3.60 12.43 -0.43
C THR A 185 -2.93 13.72 0.01
N GLY A 186 -1.60 13.77 -0.04
CA GLY A 186 -0.85 15.01 0.18
C GLY A 186 -0.89 15.97 -1.00
N ALA A 187 -1.11 15.44 -2.22
CA ALA A 187 -1.22 16.22 -3.45
C ALA A 187 -1.89 15.40 -4.57
N ALA A 188 -3.01 15.88 -5.10
CA ALA A 188 -3.65 15.36 -6.31
C ALA A 188 -4.53 16.43 -6.98
N PRO A 189 -4.86 16.29 -8.28
CA PRO A 189 -5.85 17.13 -8.93
C PRO A 189 -7.23 17.00 -8.27
N LEU A 190 -7.94 18.13 -8.12
CA LEU A 190 -9.28 18.14 -7.52
C LEU A 190 -10.28 17.28 -8.29
N THR A 191 -10.13 17.22 -9.61
CA THR A 191 -10.95 16.38 -10.48
C THR A 191 -10.85 14.91 -10.10
N SER A 192 -9.63 14.41 -9.88
CA SER A 192 -9.38 13.01 -9.55
C SER A 192 -9.92 12.67 -8.17
N ILE A 193 -9.73 13.56 -7.19
CA ILE A 193 -10.27 13.40 -5.82
C ILE A 193 -11.81 13.29 -5.82
N LYS A 194 -12.49 13.99 -6.73
CA LYS A 194 -13.96 14.08 -6.74
C LYS A 194 -14.64 13.11 -7.70
N HIS A 195 -13.93 12.58 -8.69
CA HIS A 195 -14.55 11.90 -9.83
C HIS A 195 -13.90 10.57 -10.23
N ALA A 196 -12.89 10.09 -9.50
CA ALA A 196 -12.23 8.81 -9.80
C ALA A 196 -12.33 7.83 -8.63
N GLY A 197 -12.47 6.53 -8.95
CA GLY A 197 -12.64 5.45 -7.98
C GLY A 197 -14.10 5.18 -7.60
N GLY A 198 -14.33 4.01 -7.01
CA GLY A 198 -15.59 3.56 -6.44
C GLY A 198 -15.50 3.30 -4.93
N PRO A 199 -16.63 3.12 -4.25
CA PRO A 199 -16.66 2.85 -2.81
C PRO A 199 -16.05 1.47 -2.52
N TRP A 200 -15.29 1.38 -1.42
CA TRP A 200 -14.61 0.14 -1.04
C TRP A 200 -15.61 -0.98 -0.76
N GLU A 201 -16.82 -0.68 -0.28
CA GLU A 201 -17.86 -1.68 -0.01
C GLU A 201 -18.22 -2.49 -1.27
N LEU A 202 -18.31 -1.80 -2.42
CA LEU A 202 -18.63 -2.45 -3.69
C LEU A 202 -17.44 -3.23 -4.24
N GLY A 203 -16.25 -2.61 -4.26
CA GLY A 203 -15.04 -3.27 -4.76
C GLY A 203 -14.63 -4.48 -3.91
N LEU A 204 -14.75 -4.38 -2.59
CA LEU A 204 -14.43 -5.44 -1.65
C LEU A 204 -15.39 -6.62 -1.81
N ALA A 205 -16.70 -6.35 -1.89
CA ALA A 205 -17.69 -7.39 -2.13
C ALA A 205 -17.48 -8.08 -3.49
N GLU A 206 -17.15 -7.32 -4.55
CA GLU A 206 -16.86 -7.87 -5.88
C GLU A 206 -15.61 -8.77 -5.86
N ALA A 207 -14.54 -8.32 -5.20
CA ALA A 207 -13.31 -9.10 -5.04
C ALA A 207 -13.56 -10.39 -4.25
N GLN A 208 -14.25 -10.31 -3.12
CA GLN A 208 -14.64 -11.46 -2.31
C GLN A 208 -15.42 -12.49 -3.12
N GLN A 209 -16.48 -12.05 -3.82
CA GLN A 209 -17.34 -12.92 -4.62
C GLN A 209 -16.56 -13.57 -5.77
N THR A 210 -15.75 -12.79 -6.49
CA THR A 210 -15.01 -13.29 -7.65
C THR A 210 -13.93 -14.28 -7.24
N LEU A 211 -13.20 -14.02 -6.15
CA LEU A 211 -12.21 -14.95 -5.60
C LEU A 211 -12.84 -16.27 -5.16
N LEU A 212 -14.02 -16.23 -4.52
CA LEU A 212 -14.76 -17.43 -4.13
C LEU A 212 -15.24 -18.23 -5.35
N LEU A 213 -15.87 -17.57 -6.33
CA LEU A 213 -16.36 -18.22 -7.56
C LEU A 213 -15.26 -18.94 -8.34
N ASN A 214 -14.02 -18.45 -8.23
CA ASN A 214 -12.85 -19.04 -8.91
C ASN A 214 -12.06 -20.03 -8.05
N GLY A 215 -12.45 -20.29 -6.80
CA GLY A 215 -11.68 -21.15 -5.89
C GLY A 215 -10.28 -20.63 -5.60
N LEU A 216 -10.15 -19.30 -5.43
CA LEU A 216 -8.90 -18.59 -5.19
C LEU A 216 -8.84 -17.90 -3.82
N ARG A 217 -9.98 -17.82 -3.12
CA ARG A 217 -10.09 -17.02 -1.89
C ARG A 217 -9.22 -17.51 -0.75
N ASP A 218 -8.94 -18.81 -0.71
CA ASP A 218 -8.04 -19.47 0.25
C ASP A 218 -6.55 -19.19 -0.02
N ARG A 219 -6.21 -18.56 -1.16
CA ARG A 219 -4.83 -18.35 -1.60
C ARG A 219 -4.28 -16.96 -1.31
N ILE A 220 -5.14 -16.01 -0.95
CA ILE A 220 -4.79 -14.60 -0.82
C ILE A 220 -5.56 -13.96 0.34
N VAL A 221 -4.87 -13.15 1.13
CA VAL A 221 -5.50 -12.31 2.15
C VAL A 221 -6.12 -11.10 1.47
N VAL A 222 -7.32 -10.71 1.88
CA VAL A 222 -7.99 -9.50 1.37
C VAL A 222 -7.90 -8.39 2.41
N GLN A 223 -7.25 -7.29 2.06
CA GLN A 223 -7.13 -6.10 2.88
C GLN A 223 -8.07 -4.99 2.36
N CYS A 224 -8.56 -4.13 3.24
CA CYS A 224 -9.39 -2.98 2.87
C CYS A 224 -8.91 -1.69 3.55
N ASP A 225 -8.88 -0.59 2.81
CA ASP A 225 -8.72 0.77 3.35
C ASP A 225 -9.68 1.75 2.63
N GLY A 226 -9.88 2.94 3.22
CA GLY A 226 -10.89 3.90 2.75
C GLY A 226 -11.55 4.63 3.91
N GLN A 227 -10.78 5.51 4.57
CA GLN A 227 -11.20 6.28 5.74
C GLN A 227 -11.97 5.49 6.82
N LEU A 228 -11.54 4.27 7.13
CA LEU A 228 -12.11 3.48 8.23
C LEU A 228 -11.83 4.20 9.56
N LYS A 229 -12.87 4.78 10.16
CA LYS A 229 -12.75 5.67 11.34
C LYS A 229 -13.32 5.06 12.61
N THR A 230 -14.18 4.07 12.47
CA THR A 230 -14.93 3.49 13.58
C THR A 230 -14.79 1.98 13.62
N GLY A 231 -14.98 1.38 14.79
CA GLY A 231 -15.05 -0.08 14.91
C GLY A 231 -16.18 -0.69 14.07
N ARG A 232 -17.25 0.07 13.80
CA ARG A 232 -18.32 -0.36 12.89
C ARG A 232 -17.80 -0.51 11.46
N ASP A 233 -16.99 0.42 10.98
CA ASP A 233 -16.45 0.38 9.62
C ASP A 233 -15.57 -0.88 9.42
N VAL A 234 -14.72 -1.16 10.41
CA VAL A 234 -13.88 -2.38 10.45
C VAL A 234 -14.76 -3.65 10.41
N VAL A 235 -15.81 -3.71 11.22
CA VAL A 235 -16.72 -4.87 11.25
C VAL A 235 -17.47 -5.03 9.92
N VAL A 236 -17.90 -3.92 9.30
CA VAL A 236 -18.56 -3.97 7.98
C VAL A 236 -17.60 -4.48 6.92
N ALA A 237 -16.36 -3.98 6.88
CA ALA A 237 -15.33 -4.48 5.98
C ALA A 237 -15.04 -5.98 6.21
N ALA A 238 -14.96 -6.43 7.46
CA ALA A 238 -14.80 -7.84 7.79
C ALA A 238 -15.95 -8.71 7.26
N LEU A 239 -17.20 -8.26 7.44
CA LEU A 239 -18.40 -8.95 6.92
C LEU A 239 -18.44 -9.01 5.39
N LEU A 240 -17.84 -8.02 4.72
CA LEU A 240 -17.71 -7.98 3.26
C LEU A 240 -16.52 -8.79 2.73
N GLY A 241 -15.67 -9.33 3.61
CA GLY A 241 -14.62 -10.29 3.27
C GLY A 241 -13.18 -9.84 3.52
N ALA A 242 -12.97 -8.66 4.11
CA ALA A 242 -11.63 -8.22 4.51
C ALA A 242 -11.13 -8.94 5.77
N GLU A 243 -9.82 -9.16 5.85
CA GLU A 243 -9.11 -9.79 6.97
C GLU A 243 -8.15 -8.82 7.66
N GLU A 244 -7.67 -7.82 6.92
CA GLU A 244 -6.75 -6.77 7.35
C GLU A 244 -7.31 -5.38 6.98
N PHE A 245 -6.95 -4.34 7.72
CA PHE A 245 -7.56 -3.02 7.64
C PHE A 245 -6.51 -1.90 7.67
N GLY A 246 -6.65 -0.91 6.79
CA GLY A 246 -5.73 0.24 6.64
C GLY A 246 -6.36 1.61 6.87
#